data_AF-A0A2C9CEN2-F1
#
_entry.id   AF-A0A2C9CEN2-F1
#
_cell.length_a   1.000
_cell.length_b   1.000
_cell.length_c   1.000
_cell.angle_alpha   90.00
_cell.angle_beta   90.00
_cell.angle_gamma   90.00
#
_symmetry.space_group_name_H-M   'P 1'
#
loop_
_entity.id
_entity.type
_entity.pdbx_description
1 polymer ?
#
loop_
_entity_poly.entity_id
_entity_poly.type
_entity_poly.pdbx_seq_one_letter_code
_entity_poly.pdbx_strand_id
1 'polypeptide(L)'
;MGRTDKIQGPYALQLTALKSLCDALENALSLETLIGECRGIIRQFQAISEPFWADESQVERIIASCGLAHIRLRKRLVAEEIQSIEAPVSYVAAMGNAHPVTNELLHAIRDRNVDGFANAASKIQELEKERQRLQKMDEYLSEMSHRLPRLTDELMRTCDEPYWDERLQQIGNAWHWAQAQYWIEEYIRQEDIPALAKHAKQIEDEINAIIAKLASLHAWSFCFSRLNSNHRRHMEAWQQSMRRLGKGTGKHAPRHRREAQQHLNECREAVPAWVMPLHRVWDTVDPIPGMFDVIIIDEASQCGVEALPLFYLGKKVLIVGDDKQISPAAVGLPRDAVHRLMEEFLHDFQFKSSFDVESSLFDHGKLRYGTQRITLREHFRCMPEIIRFSNDLCYSDTPLIPLRQYGPNRLAPLELVFVNGGYREGSYNRTINRPEAEAIVKKIVELCGDTRYDDKSMGVVVLQGEAQAALIENQLLEQLGAEEMEQRHLVCGNPYSFQGDERDIMLLSLVAANNERIGPLTKASDERRFNVAASRARDQMILFHSVTCDELSASCLRRRLLSFFENTKPQQIAGIERNELERRTFQDNRRVVNPPAPFESWFEIDVASDVHPCQNA
;
A
#
# COMPACT_ATOMS: atom_id res chain seq x y z
N MET A 1 -9.96 33.72 -124.37
CA MET A 1 -10.79 32.76 -125.13
C MET A 1 -12.20 32.84 -124.56
N GLY A 2 -13.30 32.77 -125.30
CA GLY A 2 -13.50 32.46 -126.70
C GLY A 2 -14.85 33.00 -127.15
N ARG A 3 -15.05 33.07 -128.47
CA ARG A 3 -16.40 33.17 -129.03
C ARG A 3 -17.04 31.81 -128.84
N THR A 4 -17.99 31.70 -127.93
CA THR A 4 -18.85 30.52 -127.86
C THR A 4 -19.81 30.59 -129.05
N ASP A 5 -19.90 29.49 -129.80
CA ASP A 5 -20.81 29.41 -130.93
C ASP A 5 -22.25 29.64 -130.46
N LYS A 6 -23.02 30.39 -131.26
CA LYS A 6 -24.37 30.80 -130.91
C LYS A 6 -25.26 29.55 -130.81
N ILE A 7 -25.69 29.20 -129.60
CA ILE A 7 -26.56 28.05 -129.35
C ILE A 7 -27.88 28.28 -130.10
N GLN A 8 -28.16 27.48 -131.13
CA GLN A 8 -29.41 27.54 -131.87
C GLN A 8 -30.47 26.66 -131.19
N GLY A 9 -31.63 27.23 -130.86
CA GLY A 9 -32.71 26.56 -130.14
C GLY A 9 -33.75 27.53 -129.58
N PRO A 10 -34.75 27.06 -128.81
CA PRO A 10 -35.78 27.89 -128.21
C PRO A 10 -35.21 29.01 -127.32
N TYR A 11 -35.85 30.18 -127.30
CA TYR A 11 -35.35 31.39 -126.63
C TYR A 11 -35.02 31.19 -125.15
N ALA A 12 -35.78 30.34 -124.44
CA ALA A 12 -35.52 29.99 -123.04
C ALA A 12 -34.14 29.31 -122.83
N LEU A 13 -33.75 28.44 -123.76
CA LEU A 13 -32.46 27.72 -123.74
C LEU A 13 -31.30 28.69 -124.01
N GLN A 14 -31.48 29.63 -124.95
CA GLN A 14 -30.50 30.70 -125.22
C GLN A 14 -30.33 31.64 -124.03
N LEU A 15 -31.43 32.01 -123.36
CA LEU A 15 -31.39 32.88 -122.17
C LEU A 15 -30.69 32.20 -120.99
N THR A 16 -30.89 30.89 -120.81
CA THR A 16 -30.25 30.14 -119.72
C THR A 16 -28.76 29.96 -119.96
N ALA A 17 -28.35 29.74 -121.22
CA ALA A 17 -26.94 29.70 -121.58
C ALA A 17 -26.25 31.07 -121.44
N LEU A 18 -26.93 32.16 -121.80
CA LEU A 18 -26.42 33.52 -121.57
C LEU A 18 -26.30 33.85 -120.08
N LYS A 19 -27.30 33.49 -119.27
CA LYS A 19 -27.21 33.63 -117.80
C LYS A 19 -26.05 32.81 -117.23
N SER A 20 -25.90 31.55 -117.61
CA SER A 20 -24.77 30.73 -117.17
C SER A 20 -23.41 31.32 -117.57
N LEU A 21 -23.30 31.92 -118.77
CA LEU A 21 -22.08 32.62 -119.20
C LEU A 21 -21.87 33.93 -118.43
N CYS A 22 -22.92 34.69 -118.13
CA CYS A 22 -22.86 35.87 -117.27
C CYS A 22 -22.45 35.50 -115.84
N ASP A 23 -23.04 34.47 -115.24
CA ASP A 23 -22.69 33.99 -113.91
C ASP A 23 -21.24 33.48 -113.87
N ALA A 24 -20.79 32.78 -114.92
CA ALA A 24 -19.38 32.38 -115.05
C ALA A 24 -18.44 33.59 -115.19
N LEU A 25 -18.87 34.64 -115.91
CA LEU A 25 -18.12 35.88 -116.05
C LEU A 25 -18.06 36.66 -114.73
N GLU A 26 -19.17 36.76 -114.00
CA GLU A 26 -19.24 37.39 -112.68
C GLU A 26 -18.36 36.64 -111.66
N ASN A 27 -18.38 35.31 -111.67
CA ASN A 27 -17.48 34.51 -110.85
C ASN A 27 -16.01 34.74 -111.22
N ALA A 28 -15.66 34.75 -112.51
CA ALA A 28 -14.30 35.05 -112.95
C ALA A 28 -13.86 36.48 -112.56
N LEU A 29 -14.76 37.47 -112.64
CA LEU A 29 -14.49 38.85 -112.26
C LEU A 29 -14.33 39.00 -110.74
N SER A 30 -15.07 38.24 -109.94
CA SER A 30 -14.91 38.21 -108.47
C SER A 30 -13.57 37.62 -108.02
N LEU A 31 -12.97 36.74 -108.83
CA LEU A 31 -11.63 36.22 -108.58
C LEU A 31 -10.55 37.28 -108.84
N GLU A 32 -10.77 38.25 -109.74
CA GLU A 32 -9.79 39.30 -110.04
C GLU A 32 -9.47 40.16 -108.81
N THR A 33 -10.48 40.45 -107.96
CA THR A 33 -10.26 41.14 -106.68
C THR A 33 -9.39 40.34 -105.72
N LEU A 34 -9.65 39.03 -105.56
CA LEU A 34 -8.87 38.14 -104.70
C LEU A 34 -7.46 37.90 -105.25
N ILE A 35 -7.32 37.75 -106.57
CA ILE A 35 -6.05 37.66 -107.28
C ILE A 35 -5.26 38.95 -107.07
N GLY A 36 -5.91 40.11 -107.12
CA GLY A 36 -5.30 41.41 -106.87
C GLY A 36 -4.70 41.52 -105.47
N GLU A 37 -5.42 41.07 -104.44
CA GLU A 37 -4.93 40.99 -103.06
C GLU A 37 -3.75 40.03 -102.93
N CYS A 38 -3.88 38.81 -103.45
CA CYS A 38 -2.80 37.81 -103.41
C CYS A 38 -1.55 38.28 -104.17
N ARG A 39 -1.71 38.93 -105.33
CA ARG A 39 -0.64 39.54 -106.12
C ARG A 39 0.07 40.64 -105.34
N GLY A 40 -0.69 41.48 -104.63
CA GLY A 40 -0.14 42.51 -103.74
C GLY A 40 0.75 41.92 -102.65
N ILE A 41 0.34 40.79 -102.05
CA ILE A 41 1.11 40.09 -101.02
C ILE A 41 2.33 39.38 -101.62
N ILE A 42 2.19 38.64 -102.73
CA ILE A 42 3.30 37.91 -103.37
C ILE A 42 4.43 38.85 -103.78
N ARG A 43 4.11 40.04 -104.30
CA ARG A 43 5.11 41.06 -104.70
C ARG A 43 5.96 41.60 -103.55
N GLN A 44 5.53 41.43 -102.30
CA GLN A 44 6.34 41.81 -101.14
C GLN A 44 7.47 40.80 -100.87
N PHE A 45 7.41 39.59 -101.46
CA PHE A 45 8.41 38.54 -101.29
C PHE A 45 9.26 38.40 -102.56
N GLN A 46 10.56 38.67 -102.47
CA GLN A 46 11.49 38.55 -103.62
C GLN A 46 11.71 37.11 -104.11
N ALA A 47 11.35 36.11 -103.30
CA ALA A 47 11.64 34.69 -103.55
C ALA A 47 10.48 33.91 -104.21
N ILE A 48 9.30 34.52 -104.40
CA ILE A 48 8.12 33.86 -104.98
C ILE A 48 7.76 34.60 -106.27
N SER A 49 7.88 33.93 -107.41
CA SER A 49 7.42 34.46 -108.69
C SER A 49 5.90 34.45 -108.75
N GLU A 50 5.29 35.51 -109.31
CA GLU A 50 3.86 35.57 -109.54
C GLU A 50 3.41 34.39 -110.43
N PRO A 51 2.45 33.56 -109.98
CA PRO A 51 1.99 32.42 -110.77
C PRO A 51 1.17 32.94 -111.96
N PHE A 52 1.10 32.12 -113.01
CA PHE A 52 0.05 32.31 -113.98
C PHE A 52 -1.29 31.89 -113.36
N TRP A 53 -2.13 32.85 -112.99
CA TRP A 53 -3.36 32.62 -112.22
C TRP A 53 -4.40 31.71 -112.91
N ALA A 54 -4.30 31.53 -114.22
CA ALA A 54 -5.14 30.60 -114.97
C ALA A 54 -4.55 29.17 -115.07
N ASP A 55 -3.37 28.92 -114.48
CA ASP A 55 -2.75 27.60 -114.33
C ASP A 55 -2.88 27.12 -112.88
N GLU A 56 -3.83 26.23 -112.65
CA GLU A 56 -4.13 25.63 -111.34
C GLU A 56 -2.91 25.00 -110.68
N SER A 57 -2.03 24.36 -111.46
CA SER A 57 -0.83 23.69 -110.95
C SER A 57 0.20 24.66 -110.36
N GLN A 58 0.21 25.92 -110.81
CA GLN A 58 1.09 26.95 -110.28
C GLN A 58 0.53 27.56 -108.99
N VAL A 59 -0.79 27.74 -108.92
CA VAL A 59 -1.47 28.21 -107.71
C VAL A 59 -1.34 27.18 -106.58
N GLU A 60 -1.58 25.90 -106.86
CA GLU A 60 -1.41 24.81 -105.88
C GLU A 60 0.02 24.72 -105.33
N ARG A 61 1.04 24.93 -106.18
CA ARG A 61 2.45 24.95 -105.75
C ARG A 61 2.74 26.05 -104.73
N ILE A 62 2.14 27.23 -104.90
CA ILE A 62 2.29 28.32 -103.94
C ILE A 62 1.56 27.99 -102.63
N ILE A 63 0.34 27.46 -102.69
CA ILE A 63 -0.41 27.03 -101.50
C ILE A 63 0.38 25.96 -100.71
N ALA A 64 0.92 24.95 -101.40
CA ALA A 64 1.75 23.91 -100.79
C ALA A 64 3.03 24.50 -100.15
N SER A 65 3.65 25.48 -100.80
CA SER A 65 4.83 26.18 -100.28
C SER A 65 4.50 27.00 -99.03
N CYS A 66 3.37 27.71 -99.01
CA CYS A 66 2.85 28.42 -97.84
C CYS A 66 2.51 27.46 -96.69
N GLY A 67 1.86 26.33 -96.99
CA GLY A 67 1.57 25.28 -96.01
C GLY A 67 2.84 24.70 -95.39
N LEU A 68 3.86 24.42 -96.21
CA LEU A 68 5.15 23.90 -95.75
C LEU A 68 5.92 24.94 -94.91
N ALA A 69 5.87 26.22 -95.29
CA ALA A 69 6.42 27.32 -94.50
C ALA A 69 5.71 27.46 -93.14
N HIS A 70 4.38 27.35 -93.11
CA HIS A 70 3.61 27.38 -91.87
C HIS A 70 3.95 26.20 -90.95
N ILE A 71 4.07 24.98 -91.48
CA ILE A 71 4.49 23.81 -90.70
C ILE A 71 5.92 23.98 -90.17
N ARG A 72 6.85 24.52 -90.98
CA ARG A 72 8.22 24.82 -90.51
C ARG A 72 8.23 25.87 -89.41
N LEU A 73 7.43 26.93 -89.53
CA LEU A 73 7.30 27.95 -88.50
C LEU A 73 6.76 27.34 -87.20
N ARG A 74 5.71 26.52 -87.30
CA ARG A 74 5.11 25.84 -86.14
C ARG A 74 6.10 24.87 -85.48
N LYS A 75 6.84 24.08 -86.27
CA LYS A 75 7.90 23.20 -85.75
C LYS A 75 8.98 23.99 -85.01
N ARG A 76 9.38 25.15 -85.54
CA ARG A 76 10.36 26.04 -84.90
C ARG A 76 9.84 26.57 -83.56
N LEU A 77 8.63 27.13 -83.55
CA LEU A 77 8.01 27.67 -82.33
C LEU A 77 7.88 26.61 -81.23
N VAL A 78 7.40 25.40 -81.58
CA VAL A 78 7.29 24.28 -80.62
C VAL A 78 8.67 23.82 -80.13
N ALA A 79 9.69 23.83 -80.98
CA ALA A 79 11.06 23.49 -80.57
C ALA A 79 11.63 24.55 -79.60
N GLU A 80 11.38 25.83 -79.85
CA GLU A 80 11.75 26.94 -78.97
C GLU A 80 11.05 26.82 -77.60
N GLU A 81 9.75 26.51 -77.58
CA GLU A 81 9.00 26.27 -76.34
C GLU A 81 9.56 25.09 -75.54
N ILE A 82 9.81 23.94 -76.17
CA ILE A 82 10.37 22.79 -75.46
C ILE A 82 11.78 23.10 -74.93
N GLN A 83 12.60 23.80 -75.71
CA GLN A 83 13.93 24.21 -75.27
C GLN A 83 13.87 25.17 -74.08
N SER A 84 12.86 26.05 -74.03
CA SER A 84 12.65 26.95 -72.89
C SER A 84 12.33 26.20 -71.58
N ILE A 85 11.71 25.02 -71.67
CA ILE A 85 11.42 24.13 -70.53
C ILE A 85 12.62 23.23 -70.21
N GLU A 86 13.32 22.74 -71.24
CA GLU A 86 14.50 21.88 -71.07
C GLU A 86 15.65 22.59 -70.37
N ALA A 87 15.92 23.86 -70.70
CA ALA A 87 17.07 24.60 -70.19
C ALA A 87 17.10 24.70 -68.64
N PRO A 88 16.00 25.09 -67.94
CA PRO A 88 15.94 25.04 -66.49
C PRO A 88 16.13 23.62 -65.90
N VAL A 89 15.50 22.60 -66.50
CA VAL A 89 15.60 21.22 -66.02
C VAL A 89 17.03 20.69 -66.16
N SER A 90 17.70 21.00 -67.28
CA SER A 90 19.09 20.64 -67.52
C SER A 90 20.05 21.33 -66.56
N TYR A 91 19.75 22.58 -66.17
CA TYR A 91 20.55 23.29 -65.17
C TYR A 91 20.44 22.63 -63.79
N VAL A 92 19.22 22.26 -63.36
CA VAL A 92 19.00 21.57 -62.08
C VAL A 92 19.63 20.16 -62.10
N ALA A 93 19.49 19.42 -63.22
CA ALA A 93 20.08 18.11 -63.40
C ALA A 93 21.62 18.11 -63.32
N ALA A 94 22.27 19.20 -63.73
CA ALA A 94 23.71 19.37 -63.67
C ALA A 94 24.24 19.72 -62.26
N MET A 95 23.36 20.00 -61.29
CA MET A 95 23.77 20.17 -59.90
C MET A 95 24.17 18.81 -59.31
N GLY A 96 25.28 18.78 -58.56
CA GLY A 96 25.84 17.52 -58.01
C GLY A 96 24.96 16.78 -57.00
N ASN A 97 23.84 17.37 -56.58
CA ASN A 97 22.87 16.81 -55.63
C ASN A 97 21.46 16.66 -56.23
N ALA A 98 21.31 16.70 -57.55
CA ALA A 98 20.01 16.55 -58.19
C ALA A 98 19.43 15.14 -57.98
N HIS A 99 18.15 15.07 -57.62
CA HIS A 99 17.45 13.80 -57.48
C HIS A 99 17.37 13.06 -58.83
N PRO A 100 17.49 11.71 -58.89
CA PRO A 100 17.48 10.96 -60.15
C PRO A 100 16.27 11.22 -61.04
N VAL A 101 15.11 11.54 -60.45
CA VAL A 101 13.87 11.89 -61.17
C VAL A 101 14.04 13.11 -62.09
N THR A 102 14.95 14.03 -61.77
CA THR A 102 15.24 15.21 -62.61
C THR A 102 15.96 14.80 -63.90
N ASN A 103 16.84 13.79 -63.82
CA ASN A 103 17.49 13.20 -65.00
C ASN A 103 16.50 12.38 -65.83
N GLU A 104 15.61 11.62 -65.18
CA GLU A 104 14.51 10.90 -65.84
C GLU A 104 13.60 11.88 -66.61
N LEU A 105 13.24 13.01 -65.99
CA LEU A 105 12.46 14.08 -66.62
C LEU A 105 13.21 14.73 -67.79
N LEU A 106 14.50 15.03 -67.63
CA LEU A 106 15.33 15.61 -68.69
C LEU A 106 15.44 14.68 -69.90
N HIS A 107 15.67 13.38 -69.67
CA HIS A 107 15.68 12.38 -70.73
C HIS A 107 14.32 12.28 -71.42
N ALA A 108 13.22 12.25 -70.67
CA ALA A 108 11.88 12.23 -71.25
C ALA A 108 11.59 13.45 -72.14
N ILE A 109 12.04 14.65 -71.73
CA ILE A 109 11.91 15.88 -72.53
C ILE A 109 12.75 15.77 -73.82
N ARG A 110 14.02 15.37 -73.72
CA ARG A 110 14.93 15.24 -74.87
C ARG A 110 14.45 14.21 -75.89
N ASP A 111 14.00 13.05 -75.41
CA ASP A 111 13.56 11.93 -76.24
C ASP A 111 12.10 12.08 -76.72
N ARG A 112 11.41 13.18 -76.32
CA ARG A 112 9.99 13.45 -76.62
C ARG A 112 9.06 12.31 -76.15
N ASN A 113 9.41 11.68 -75.02
CA ASN A 113 8.66 10.60 -74.41
C ASN A 113 7.60 11.14 -73.43
N VAL A 114 6.34 11.11 -73.85
CA VAL A 114 5.20 11.63 -73.07
C VAL A 114 4.94 10.80 -71.81
N ASP A 115 5.03 9.47 -71.89
CA ASP A 115 4.78 8.58 -70.75
C ASP A 115 5.88 8.73 -69.69
N GLY A 116 7.14 8.83 -70.14
CA GLY A 116 8.27 9.11 -69.25
C GLY A 116 8.11 10.45 -68.52
N PHE A 117 7.62 11.48 -69.21
CA PHE A 117 7.36 12.79 -68.62
C PHE A 117 6.25 12.72 -67.55
N ALA A 118 5.14 12.04 -67.86
CA ALA A 118 4.02 11.88 -66.93
C ALA A 118 4.43 11.13 -65.66
N ASN A 119 5.20 10.04 -65.79
CA ASN A 119 5.70 9.26 -64.66
C ASN A 119 6.65 10.08 -63.77
N ALA A 120 7.60 10.80 -64.38
CA ALA A 120 8.52 11.66 -63.64
C ALA A 120 7.77 12.79 -62.91
N ALA A 121 6.78 13.41 -63.55
CA ALA A 121 5.94 14.43 -62.94
C ALA A 121 5.12 13.89 -61.76
N SER A 122 4.53 12.69 -61.88
CA SER A 122 3.81 12.04 -60.78
C SER A 122 4.72 11.75 -59.59
N LYS A 123 5.93 11.22 -59.86
CA LYS A 123 6.93 10.94 -58.82
C LYS A 123 7.39 12.21 -58.11
N ILE A 124 7.55 13.32 -58.83
CA ILE A 124 7.85 14.63 -58.22
C ILE A 124 6.70 15.08 -57.31
N GLN A 125 5.44 14.90 -57.72
CA GLN A 125 4.29 15.24 -56.89
C GLN A 125 4.18 14.36 -55.64
N GLU A 126 4.51 13.07 -55.73
CA GLU A 126 4.57 12.17 -54.57
C GLU A 126 5.65 12.58 -53.58
N LEU A 127 6.87 12.85 -54.07
CA LEU A 127 7.98 13.33 -53.24
C LEU A 127 7.65 14.66 -52.56
N GLU A 128 6.95 15.57 -53.24
CA GLU A 128 6.49 16.83 -52.64
C GLU A 128 5.47 16.59 -51.52
N LYS A 129 4.56 15.63 -51.68
CA LYS A 129 3.63 15.22 -50.61
C LYS A 129 4.36 14.60 -49.43
N GLU A 130 5.36 13.77 -49.67
CA GLU A 130 6.18 13.17 -48.60
C GLU A 130 6.99 14.24 -47.86
N ARG A 131 7.58 15.20 -48.58
CA ARG A 131 8.26 16.35 -47.98
C ARG A 131 7.34 17.14 -47.05
N GLN A 132 6.11 17.41 -47.47
CA GLN A 132 5.13 18.11 -46.65
C GLN A 132 4.73 17.30 -45.40
N ARG A 133 4.68 15.97 -45.48
CA ARG A 133 4.44 15.11 -44.31
C ARG A 133 5.59 15.16 -43.32
N LEU A 134 6.84 15.09 -43.81
CA LEU A 134 8.03 15.20 -42.97
C LEU A 134 8.11 16.57 -42.29
N GLN A 135 7.83 17.67 -43.01
CA GLN A 135 7.79 19.01 -42.41
C GLN A 135 6.77 19.10 -41.27
N LYS A 136 5.56 18.57 -41.47
CA LYS A 136 4.55 18.54 -40.39
C LYS A 136 4.99 17.69 -39.20
N MET A 137 5.66 16.57 -39.46
CA MET A 137 6.20 15.72 -38.41
C MET A 137 7.26 16.48 -37.59
N ASP A 138 8.18 17.17 -38.27
CA ASP A 138 9.21 17.99 -37.62
C ASP A 138 8.60 19.14 -36.81
N GLU A 139 7.55 19.78 -37.32
CA GLU A 139 6.78 20.81 -36.59
C GLU A 139 6.17 20.24 -35.30
N TYR A 140 5.50 19.08 -35.37
CA TYR A 140 4.92 18.43 -34.19
C TYR A 140 5.98 17.98 -33.19
N LEU A 141 7.09 17.39 -33.65
CA LEU A 141 8.20 17.00 -32.79
C LEU A 141 8.82 18.21 -32.10
N SER A 142 8.94 19.34 -32.80
CA SER A 142 9.45 20.58 -32.22
C SER A 142 8.54 21.08 -31.09
N GLU A 143 7.22 21.13 -31.31
CA GLU A 143 6.27 21.54 -30.27
C GLU A 143 6.28 20.58 -29.08
N MET A 144 6.32 19.27 -29.34
CA MET A 144 6.38 18.23 -28.30
C MET A 144 7.68 18.30 -27.49
N SER A 145 8.84 18.49 -28.13
CA SER A 145 10.14 18.56 -27.44
C SER A 145 10.19 19.70 -26.43
N HIS A 146 9.52 20.82 -26.72
CA HIS A 146 9.48 21.97 -25.83
C HIS A 146 8.64 21.72 -24.56
N ARG A 147 7.51 21.00 -24.69
CA ARG A 147 6.57 20.76 -23.58
C ARG A 147 6.81 19.44 -22.85
N LEU A 148 7.26 18.41 -23.56
CA LEU A 148 7.38 17.02 -23.11
C LEU A 148 8.73 16.43 -23.58
N PRO A 149 9.87 16.96 -23.10
CA PRO A 149 11.20 16.60 -23.61
C PRO A 149 11.49 15.10 -23.46
N ARG A 150 11.23 14.54 -22.26
CA ARG A 150 11.50 13.12 -21.98
C ARG A 150 10.68 12.16 -22.84
N LEU A 151 9.41 12.48 -23.09
CA LEU A 151 8.54 11.65 -23.93
C LEU A 151 9.00 11.71 -25.39
N THR A 152 9.38 12.90 -25.85
CA THR A 152 9.84 13.12 -27.22
C THR A 152 11.15 12.36 -27.47
N ASP A 153 12.11 12.44 -26.54
CA ASP A 153 13.38 11.70 -26.63
C ASP A 153 13.16 10.18 -26.70
N GLU A 154 12.27 9.64 -25.84
CA GLU A 154 12.00 8.21 -25.81
C GLU A 154 11.27 7.75 -27.07
N LEU A 155 10.31 8.54 -27.56
CA LEU A 155 9.56 8.24 -28.78
C LEU A 155 10.47 8.29 -30.01
N MET A 156 11.41 9.24 -30.09
CA MET A 156 12.41 9.28 -31.16
C MET A 156 13.37 8.08 -31.12
N ARG A 157 13.69 7.56 -29.93
CA ARG A 157 14.59 6.41 -29.77
C ARG A 157 13.92 5.07 -30.08
N THR A 158 12.61 4.99 -29.89
CA THR A 158 11.88 3.70 -29.86
C THR A 158 10.64 3.71 -30.74
N CYS A 159 10.54 4.60 -31.72
CA CYS A 159 9.34 4.77 -32.55
C CYS A 159 8.88 3.50 -33.28
N ASP A 160 9.81 2.59 -33.56
CA ASP A 160 9.54 1.34 -34.29
C ASP A 160 9.03 0.21 -33.37
N GLU A 161 8.95 0.44 -32.06
CA GLU A 161 8.54 -0.56 -31.09
C GLU A 161 7.01 -0.74 -31.04
N PRO A 162 6.49 -1.98 -31.05
CA PRO A 162 5.06 -2.26 -31.21
C PRO A 162 4.20 -1.85 -29.99
N TYR A 163 4.81 -1.64 -28.83
CA TYR A 163 4.07 -1.24 -27.63
C TYR A 163 3.57 0.22 -27.70
N TRP A 164 4.06 1.04 -28.65
CA TRP A 164 3.60 2.42 -28.79
C TRP A 164 2.16 2.51 -29.26
N ASP A 165 1.68 1.55 -30.06
CA ASP A 165 0.29 1.52 -30.52
C ASP A 165 -0.69 1.44 -29.33
N GLU A 166 -0.40 0.57 -28.36
CA GLU A 166 -1.20 0.43 -27.15
C GLU A 166 -1.04 1.64 -26.21
N ARG A 167 0.20 2.11 -26.01
CA ARG A 167 0.48 3.26 -25.13
C ARG A 167 -0.16 4.55 -25.61
N LEU A 168 -0.17 4.80 -26.92
CA LEU A 168 -0.82 5.98 -27.50
C LEU A 168 -2.34 5.94 -27.34
N GLN A 169 -2.96 4.76 -27.41
CA GLN A 169 -4.39 4.61 -27.11
C GLN A 169 -4.73 4.93 -25.65
N GLN A 170 -3.84 4.58 -24.72
CA GLN A 170 -4.04 4.79 -23.28
C GLN A 170 -3.45 6.09 -22.74
N ILE A 171 -2.88 6.96 -23.60
CA ILE A 171 -2.13 8.14 -23.16
C ILE A 171 -2.98 9.13 -22.34
N GLY A 172 -4.28 9.21 -22.63
CA GLY A 172 -5.22 10.03 -21.85
C GLY A 172 -5.38 9.52 -20.41
N ASN A 173 -5.48 8.20 -20.23
CA ASN A 173 -5.56 7.59 -18.90
C ASN A 173 -4.25 7.76 -18.13
N ALA A 174 -3.11 7.60 -18.80
CA ALA A 174 -1.79 7.85 -18.23
C ALA A 174 -1.63 9.32 -17.78
N TRP A 175 -2.16 10.27 -18.57
CA TRP A 175 -2.15 11.69 -18.21
C TRP A 175 -3.00 11.98 -16.98
N HIS A 176 -4.22 11.46 -16.91
CA HIS A 176 -5.06 11.60 -15.70
C HIS A 176 -4.38 11.00 -14.46
N TRP A 177 -3.71 9.86 -14.63
CA TRP A 177 -2.95 9.24 -13.54
C TRP A 177 -1.79 10.13 -13.08
N ALA A 178 -1.02 10.69 -14.01
CA ALA A 178 0.06 11.63 -13.70
C ALA A 178 -0.46 12.89 -12.98
N GLN A 179 -1.62 13.42 -13.38
CA GLN A 179 -2.28 14.54 -12.70
C GLN A 179 -2.70 14.18 -11.26
N ALA A 180 -3.32 13.01 -11.07
CA ALA A 180 -3.72 12.53 -9.76
C ALA A 180 -2.50 12.31 -8.85
N GLN A 181 -1.45 11.68 -9.37
CA GLN A 181 -0.19 11.49 -8.65
C GLN A 181 0.43 12.83 -8.26
N TYR A 182 0.50 13.79 -9.19
CA TYR A 182 1.02 15.13 -8.89
C TYR A 182 0.18 15.83 -7.81
N TRP A 183 -1.14 15.78 -7.90
CA TRP A 183 -2.03 16.37 -6.90
C TRP A 183 -1.85 15.73 -5.52
N ILE A 184 -1.75 14.39 -5.46
CA ILE A 184 -1.48 13.66 -4.21
C ILE A 184 -0.11 14.03 -3.66
N GLU A 185 0.93 14.04 -4.49
CA GLU A 185 2.28 14.42 -4.07
C GLU A 185 2.36 15.88 -3.60
N GLU A 186 1.65 16.79 -4.25
CA GLU A 186 1.55 18.20 -3.84
C GLU A 186 0.77 18.33 -2.52
N TYR A 187 -0.36 17.64 -2.38
CA TYR A 187 -1.15 17.60 -1.15
C TYR A 187 -0.34 17.04 0.04
N ILE A 188 0.38 15.93 -0.17
CA ILE A 188 1.30 15.34 0.81
C ILE A 188 2.49 16.28 1.10
N ARG A 189 2.93 17.09 0.15
CA ARG A 189 4.05 18.03 0.35
C ARG A 189 3.62 19.30 1.10
N GLN A 190 2.35 19.69 1.03
CA GLN A 190 1.81 20.83 1.76
C GLN A 190 1.63 20.56 3.26
N GLU A 191 1.40 19.31 3.65
CA GLU A 191 1.26 18.89 5.03
C GLU A 191 2.22 17.75 5.38
N ASP A 192 3.16 17.99 6.30
CA ASP A 192 4.02 16.93 6.84
C ASP A 192 3.15 15.97 7.68
N ILE A 193 2.59 14.95 7.01
CA ILE A 193 1.72 13.93 7.62
C ILE A 193 2.40 13.30 8.86
N PRO A 194 3.69 12.92 8.84
CA PRO A 194 4.42 12.53 10.04
C PRO A 194 4.36 13.58 11.17
N ALA A 195 4.58 14.87 10.85
CA ALA A 195 4.48 15.93 11.86
C ALA A 195 3.04 16.12 12.38
N LEU A 196 2.02 16.01 11.52
CA LEU A 196 0.61 16.09 11.93
C LEU A 196 0.21 14.91 12.80
N ALA A 197 0.62 13.69 12.47
CA ALA A 197 0.38 12.51 13.30
C ALA A 197 1.07 12.65 14.67
N LYS A 198 2.30 13.17 14.70
CA LYS A 198 3.02 13.48 15.94
C LYS A 198 2.28 14.55 16.76
N HIS A 199 1.78 15.60 16.11
CA HIS A 199 1.03 16.67 16.76
C HIS A 199 -0.32 16.16 17.31
N ALA A 200 -1.05 15.34 16.54
CA ALA A 200 -2.29 14.71 16.99
C ALA A 200 -2.07 13.86 18.24
N LYS A 201 -1.03 13.01 18.23
CA LYS A 201 -0.62 12.22 19.40
C LYS A 201 -0.26 13.11 20.59
N GLN A 202 0.49 14.19 20.37
CA GLN A 202 0.86 15.13 21.43
C GLN A 202 -0.38 15.80 22.05
N ILE A 203 -1.34 16.22 21.24
CA ILE A 203 -2.61 16.79 21.73
C ILE A 203 -3.39 15.75 22.53
N GLU A 204 -3.44 14.49 22.07
CA GLU A 204 -4.12 13.40 22.78
C GLU A 204 -3.46 13.11 24.14
N ASP A 205 -2.12 13.08 24.17
CA ASP A 205 -1.34 12.95 25.41
C ASP A 205 -1.60 14.13 26.37
N GLU A 206 -1.67 15.36 25.84
CA GLU A 206 -2.02 16.56 26.63
C GLU A 206 -3.45 16.51 27.18
N ILE A 207 -4.43 16.08 26.37
CA ILE A 207 -5.82 15.88 26.81
C ILE A 207 -5.86 14.85 27.95
N ASN A 208 -5.21 13.70 27.78
CA ASN A 208 -5.16 12.65 28.79
C ASN A 208 -4.49 13.15 30.08
N ALA A 209 -3.40 13.90 29.97
CA ALA A 209 -2.72 14.50 31.13
C ALA A 209 -3.60 15.52 31.86
N ILE A 210 -4.33 16.37 31.12
CA ILE A 210 -5.27 17.34 31.69
C ILE A 210 -6.44 16.62 32.37
N ILE A 211 -7.03 15.59 31.74
CA ILE A 211 -8.11 14.79 32.32
C ILE A 211 -7.63 14.12 33.61
N ALA A 212 -6.45 13.50 33.61
CA ALA A 212 -5.87 12.89 34.80
C ALA A 212 -5.68 13.92 35.93
N LYS A 213 -5.16 15.10 35.60
CA LYS A 213 -4.99 16.21 36.56
C LYS A 213 -6.33 16.69 37.10
N LEU A 214 -7.32 16.91 36.23
CA LEU A 214 -8.67 17.33 36.60
C LEU A 214 -9.33 16.30 37.52
N ALA A 215 -9.27 15.02 37.16
CA ALA A 215 -9.79 13.91 37.96
C ALA A 215 -9.11 13.87 39.34
N SER A 216 -7.78 14.05 39.40
CA SER A 216 -7.05 14.11 40.67
C SER A 216 -7.50 15.30 41.53
N LEU A 217 -7.70 16.48 40.93
CA LEU A 217 -8.13 17.67 41.65
C LEU A 217 -9.55 17.52 42.18
N HIS A 218 -10.46 16.95 41.40
CA HIS A 218 -11.81 16.62 41.86
C HIS A 218 -11.79 15.60 43.00
N ALA A 219 -11.00 14.54 42.89
CA ALA A 219 -10.86 13.52 43.93
C ALA A 219 -10.30 14.11 45.22
N TRP A 220 -9.25 14.93 45.14
CA TRP A 220 -8.67 15.62 46.30
C TRP A 220 -9.63 16.63 46.90
N SER A 221 -10.29 17.46 46.08
CA SER A 221 -11.29 18.43 46.56
C SER A 221 -12.42 17.74 47.32
N PHE A 222 -12.92 16.62 46.79
CA PHE A 222 -13.93 15.80 47.46
C PHE A 222 -13.42 15.13 48.74
N CYS A 223 -12.18 14.65 48.74
CA CYS A 223 -11.53 14.12 49.95
C CYS A 223 -11.42 15.21 51.03
N PHE A 224 -10.92 16.40 50.67
CA PHE A 224 -10.79 17.53 51.60
C PHE A 224 -12.13 18.06 52.12
N SER A 225 -13.20 18.01 51.32
CA SER A 225 -14.53 18.42 51.78
C SER A 225 -15.13 17.47 52.82
N ARG A 226 -14.70 16.20 52.84
CA ARG A 226 -15.08 15.18 53.85
C ARG A 226 -14.11 15.09 55.03
N LEU A 227 -12.93 15.72 54.94
CA LEU A 227 -11.91 15.69 55.98
C LEU A 227 -12.26 16.69 57.10
N ASN A 228 -12.69 16.15 58.25
CA ASN A 228 -12.83 16.93 59.47
C ASN A 228 -11.45 17.17 60.12
N SER A 229 -11.37 18.15 61.03
CA SER A 229 -10.14 18.45 61.80
C SER A 229 -9.61 17.25 62.59
N ASN A 230 -10.47 16.29 62.94
CA ASN A 230 -10.05 15.02 63.53
C ASN A 230 -9.35 14.11 62.50
N HIS A 231 -9.97 13.87 61.35
CA HIS A 231 -9.38 13.05 60.28
C HIS A 231 -8.00 13.57 59.86
N ARG A 232 -7.82 14.89 59.75
CA ARG A 232 -6.52 15.49 59.39
C ARG A 232 -5.41 15.14 60.41
N ARG A 233 -5.71 15.20 61.71
CA ARG A 233 -4.76 14.84 62.78
C ARG A 233 -4.39 13.36 62.74
N HIS A 234 -5.39 12.49 62.52
CA HIS A 234 -5.15 11.06 62.37
C HIS A 234 -4.34 10.73 61.10
N MET A 235 -4.54 11.44 59.98
CA MET A 235 -3.69 11.29 58.78
C MET A 235 -2.23 11.68 59.02
N GLU A 236 -1.98 12.79 59.72
CA GLU A 236 -0.62 13.21 60.08
C GLU A 236 0.04 12.20 61.05
N ALA A 237 -0.71 11.71 62.03
CA ALA A 237 -0.24 10.69 62.97
C ALA A 237 0.06 9.36 62.27
N TRP A 238 -0.79 8.94 61.32
CA TRP A 238 -0.54 7.77 60.48
C TRP A 238 0.75 7.93 59.68
N GLN A 239 0.95 9.08 59.02
CA GLN A 239 2.17 9.34 58.24
C GLN A 239 3.43 9.26 59.10
N GLN A 240 3.39 9.78 60.33
CA GLN A 240 4.49 9.69 61.28
C GLN A 240 4.75 8.24 61.72
N SER A 241 3.70 7.47 62.02
CA SER A 241 3.80 6.05 62.39
C SER A 241 4.36 5.22 61.24
N MET A 242 3.97 5.51 59.99
CA MET A 242 4.47 4.83 58.79
C MET A 242 5.95 5.16 58.51
N ARG A 243 6.37 6.41 58.71
CA ARG A 243 7.80 6.80 58.64
C ARG A 243 8.64 6.08 59.69
N ARG A 244 8.12 5.91 60.92
CA ARG A 244 8.78 5.17 62.00
C ARG A 244 8.82 3.65 61.74
N LEU A 245 7.81 3.11 61.06
CA LEU A 245 7.76 1.71 60.64
C LEU A 245 8.89 1.39 59.65
N GLY A 246 9.14 2.27 58.68
CA GLY A 246 10.17 2.09 57.65
C GLY A 246 10.01 0.76 56.91
N LYS A 247 11.07 -0.05 56.83
CA LYS A 247 11.05 -1.40 56.22
C LYS A 247 10.26 -2.44 57.05
N GLY A 248 9.77 -2.09 58.24
CA GLY A 248 8.92 -2.97 59.05
C GLY A 248 9.63 -4.16 59.70
N THR A 249 10.98 -4.16 59.74
CA THR A 249 11.82 -5.24 60.27
C THR A 249 12.38 -4.97 61.68
N GLY A 250 12.14 -3.77 62.23
CA GLY A 250 12.65 -3.38 63.55
C GLY A 250 11.88 -4.00 64.73
N LYS A 251 12.50 -4.04 65.91
CA LYS A 251 11.92 -4.56 67.16
C LYS A 251 10.56 -3.93 67.55
N HIS A 252 10.35 -2.66 67.19
CA HIS A 252 9.10 -1.92 67.46
C HIS A 252 8.14 -1.86 66.27
N ALA A 253 8.45 -2.53 65.16
CA ALA A 253 7.61 -2.55 63.96
C ALA A 253 6.17 -3.04 64.23
N PRO A 254 5.91 -4.07 65.06
CA PRO A 254 4.54 -4.48 65.38
C PRO A 254 3.72 -3.39 66.08
N ARG A 255 4.37 -2.59 66.94
CA ARG A 255 3.74 -1.48 67.65
C ARG A 255 3.40 -0.35 66.68
N HIS A 256 4.37 0.08 65.88
CA HIS A 256 4.15 1.14 64.88
C HIS A 256 3.13 0.74 63.81
N ARG A 257 3.04 -0.56 63.48
CA ARG A 257 2.00 -1.09 62.60
C ARG A 257 0.60 -0.95 63.21
N ARG A 258 0.43 -1.32 64.48
CA ARG A 258 -0.85 -1.13 65.19
C ARG A 258 -1.22 0.34 65.34
N GLU A 259 -0.26 1.20 65.70
CA GLU A 259 -0.48 2.65 65.79
C GLU A 259 -0.90 3.22 64.42
N ALA A 260 -0.26 2.80 63.33
CA ALA A 260 -0.67 3.18 61.97
C ALA A 260 -2.09 2.67 61.66
N GLN A 261 -2.39 1.40 61.89
CA GLN A 261 -3.71 0.82 61.64
C GLN A 261 -4.82 1.59 62.39
N GLN A 262 -4.61 1.90 63.67
CA GLN A 262 -5.56 2.68 64.47
C GLN A 262 -5.81 4.07 63.88
N HIS A 263 -4.76 4.82 63.57
CA HIS A 263 -4.92 6.15 62.99
C HIS A 263 -5.59 6.10 61.61
N LEU A 264 -5.34 5.06 60.83
CA LEU A 264 -5.91 4.93 59.50
C LEU A 264 -7.40 4.53 59.54
N ASN A 265 -7.81 3.68 60.49
CA ASN A 265 -9.21 3.34 60.73
C ASN A 265 -10.05 4.59 61.07
N GLU A 266 -9.50 5.51 61.86
CA GLU A 266 -10.13 6.79 62.21
C GLU A 266 -10.25 7.75 61.01
N CYS A 267 -9.45 7.56 59.96
CA CYS A 267 -9.52 8.34 58.72
C CYS A 267 -10.41 7.70 57.65
N ARG A 268 -10.96 6.51 57.92
CA ARG A 268 -11.56 5.65 56.89
C ARG A 268 -12.70 6.29 56.15
N GLU A 269 -13.57 7.03 56.85
CA GLU A 269 -14.73 7.67 56.24
C GLU A 269 -14.38 8.85 55.33
N ALA A 270 -13.17 9.42 55.50
CA ALA A 270 -12.70 10.52 54.69
C ALA A 270 -11.99 10.06 53.41
N VAL A 271 -11.38 8.87 53.42
CA VAL A 271 -10.65 8.32 52.28
C VAL A 271 -11.64 7.64 51.31
N PRO A 272 -11.82 8.15 50.08
CA PRO A 272 -12.89 7.69 49.20
C PRO A 272 -12.62 6.32 48.55
N ALA A 273 -11.35 5.93 48.43
CA ALA A 273 -10.95 4.68 47.80
C ALA A 273 -9.62 4.19 48.38
N TRP A 274 -9.45 2.87 48.43
CA TRP A 274 -8.29 2.21 49.00
C TRP A 274 -7.71 1.22 48.00
N VAL A 275 -6.43 1.37 47.69
CA VAL A 275 -5.70 0.48 46.78
C VAL A 275 -4.57 -0.16 47.57
N MET A 276 -4.62 -1.48 47.74
CA MET A 276 -3.60 -2.23 48.46
C MET A 276 -3.54 -3.69 48.02
N PRO A 277 -2.38 -4.36 48.13
CA PRO A 277 -2.28 -5.80 47.94
C PRO A 277 -3.10 -6.58 48.99
N LEU A 278 -3.61 -7.76 48.62
CA LEU A 278 -4.45 -8.59 49.49
C LEU A 278 -3.84 -8.85 50.87
N HIS A 279 -2.55 -9.17 50.94
CA HIS A 279 -1.87 -9.46 52.21
C HIS A 279 -1.80 -8.26 53.16
N ARG A 280 -1.97 -7.02 52.67
CA ARG A 280 -1.97 -5.81 53.49
C ARG A 280 -3.34 -5.48 54.08
N VAL A 281 -4.42 -6.04 53.54
CA VAL A 281 -5.78 -5.74 54.01
C VAL A 281 -5.89 -5.98 55.52
N TRP A 282 -5.39 -7.12 55.98
CA TRP A 282 -5.44 -7.54 57.39
C TRP A 282 -4.57 -6.69 58.32
N ASP A 283 -3.50 -6.09 57.80
CA ASP A 283 -2.60 -5.20 58.53
C ASP A 283 -3.15 -3.76 58.64
N THR A 284 -4.10 -3.40 57.77
CA THR A 284 -4.44 -2.01 57.48
C THR A 284 -5.79 -1.61 58.04
N VAL A 285 -6.73 -2.54 58.09
CA VAL A 285 -8.11 -2.27 58.52
C VAL A 285 -8.61 -3.30 59.53
N ASP A 286 -9.50 -2.87 60.42
CA ASP A 286 -10.20 -3.80 61.29
C ASP A 286 -11.27 -4.57 60.51
N PRO A 287 -11.36 -5.90 60.62
CA PRO A 287 -12.26 -6.69 59.81
C PRO A 287 -13.71 -6.58 60.31
N ILE A 288 -14.40 -5.52 59.87
CA ILE A 288 -15.80 -5.23 60.20
C ILE A 288 -16.68 -5.62 59.01
N PRO A 289 -17.82 -6.30 59.23
CA PRO A 289 -18.69 -6.72 58.15
C PRO A 289 -19.26 -5.52 57.38
N GLY A 290 -19.20 -5.58 56.05
CA GLY A 290 -19.72 -4.52 55.18
C GLY A 290 -19.04 -3.16 55.36
N MET A 291 -17.79 -3.15 55.84
CA MET A 291 -16.97 -1.95 55.98
C MET A 291 -16.77 -1.18 54.67
N PHE A 292 -16.69 -1.88 53.54
CA PHE A 292 -16.57 -1.27 52.22
C PHE A 292 -17.90 -1.41 51.47
N ASP A 293 -18.36 -0.33 50.85
CA ASP A 293 -19.56 -0.39 50.01
C ASP A 293 -19.35 -1.26 48.77
N VAL A 294 -18.14 -1.18 48.19
CA VAL A 294 -17.72 -1.96 47.02
C VAL A 294 -16.27 -2.37 47.21
N ILE A 295 -15.97 -3.64 46.93
CA ILE A 295 -14.61 -4.16 46.79
C ILE A 295 -14.43 -4.62 45.35
N ILE A 296 -13.38 -4.13 44.69
CA ILE A 296 -12.98 -4.58 43.36
C ILE A 296 -11.72 -5.42 43.53
N ILE A 297 -11.78 -6.67 43.08
CA ILE A 297 -10.67 -7.60 43.13
C ILE A 297 -10.21 -7.79 41.68
N ASP A 298 -9.16 -7.08 41.33
CA ASP A 298 -8.51 -7.23 40.03
C ASP A 298 -7.58 -8.45 40.04
N GLU A 299 -7.39 -9.07 38.87
CA GLU A 299 -6.58 -10.30 38.73
C GLU A 299 -6.98 -11.40 39.74
N ALA A 300 -8.29 -11.56 40.01
CA ALA A 300 -8.82 -12.50 40.99
C ALA A 300 -8.51 -13.96 40.66
N SER A 301 -8.10 -14.26 39.43
CA SER A 301 -7.60 -15.58 39.03
C SER A 301 -6.26 -15.92 39.70
N GLN A 302 -5.53 -14.94 40.25
CA GLN A 302 -4.29 -15.09 41.03
C GLN A 302 -4.52 -15.12 42.55
N CYS A 303 -5.74 -14.83 43.01
CA CYS A 303 -6.07 -14.83 44.42
C CYS A 303 -6.59 -16.22 44.82
N GLY A 304 -6.03 -16.85 45.85
CA GLY A 304 -6.51 -18.12 46.37
C GLY A 304 -7.66 -17.96 47.37
N VAL A 305 -7.83 -18.99 48.20
CA VAL A 305 -8.85 -19.05 49.26
C VAL A 305 -8.69 -17.95 50.31
N GLU A 306 -7.49 -17.41 50.49
CA GLU A 306 -7.19 -16.31 51.41
C GLU A 306 -7.91 -14.99 51.06
N ALA A 307 -8.46 -14.88 49.85
CA ALA A 307 -9.26 -13.72 49.44
C ALA A 307 -10.75 -13.84 49.82
N LEU A 308 -11.24 -15.02 50.22
CA LEU A 308 -12.64 -15.23 50.58
C LEU A 308 -13.14 -14.32 51.73
N PRO A 309 -12.34 -13.97 52.75
CA PRO A 309 -12.85 -13.07 53.79
C PRO A 309 -13.09 -11.64 53.29
N LEU A 310 -12.68 -11.27 52.06
CA LEU A 310 -13.10 -10.00 51.45
C LEU A 310 -14.62 -9.90 51.28
N PHE A 311 -15.31 -11.02 51.06
CA PHE A 311 -16.79 -11.04 51.00
C PHE A 311 -17.44 -10.65 52.32
N TYR A 312 -16.74 -10.81 53.44
CA TYR A 312 -17.21 -10.32 54.74
C TYR A 312 -17.06 -8.79 54.83
N LEU A 313 -15.97 -8.24 54.31
CA LEU A 313 -15.67 -6.81 54.38
C LEU A 313 -16.52 -5.96 53.43
N GLY A 314 -16.96 -6.50 52.30
CA GLY A 314 -17.66 -5.75 51.25
C GLY A 314 -19.17 -5.97 51.22
N LYS A 315 -19.95 -4.90 51.06
CA LYS A 315 -21.40 -5.01 50.76
C LYS A 315 -21.64 -5.50 49.33
N LYS A 316 -20.76 -5.10 48.39
CA LYS A 316 -20.71 -5.57 47.00
C LYS A 316 -19.28 -5.95 46.66
N VAL A 317 -19.12 -7.01 45.90
CA VAL A 317 -17.81 -7.49 45.44
C VAL A 317 -17.85 -7.65 43.92
N LEU A 318 -16.90 -7.00 43.24
CA LEU A 318 -16.65 -7.19 41.81
C LEU A 318 -15.38 -8.03 41.66
N ILE A 319 -15.53 -9.18 41.02
CA ILE A 319 -14.43 -10.12 40.76
C ILE A 319 -14.03 -9.94 39.29
N VAL A 320 -12.83 -9.44 39.04
CA VAL A 320 -12.27 -9.25 37.70
C VAL A 320 -11.11 -10.22 37.54
N GLY A 321 -11.06 -10.92 36.41
CA GLY A 321 -10.01 -11.90 36.16
C GLY A 321 -10.28 -12.73 34.90
N ASP A 322 -9.37 -13.66 34.65
CA ASP A 322 -9.41 -14.53 33.48
C ASP A 322 -8.92 -15.94 33.85
N ASP A 323 -9.77 -16.96 33.62
CA ASP A 323 -9.48 -18.37 33.91
C ASP A 323 -8.46 -19.00 32.95
N LYS A 324 -8.15 -18.30 31.85
CA LYS A 324 -7.14 -18.68 30.85
C LYS A 324 -5.77 -18.04 31.10
N GLN A 325 -5.64 -17.20 32.12
CA GLN A 325 -4.37 -16.66 32.58
C GLN A 325 -3.83 -17.45 33.78
N ILE A 326 -2.69 -17.01 34.30
CA ILE A 326 -1.98 -17.68 35.39
C ILE A 326 -2.85 -17.72 36.65
N SER A 327 -2.83 -18.87 37.34
CA SER A 327 -3.51 -19.12 38.61
C SER A 327 -2.50 -19.42 39.73
N PRO A 328 -2.88 -19.34 41.02
CA PRO A 328 -1.99 -19.61 42.14
C PRO A 328 -1.28 -20.94 41.98
N ALA A 329 0.05 -20.93 42.07
CA ALA A 329 0.84 -22.13 42.14
C ALA A 329 1.08 -22.49 43.62
N ALA A 330 0.45 -23.57 44.08
CA ALA A 330 0.58 -24.13 45.42
C ALA A 330 1.94 -24.84 45.66
N VAL A 331 3.05 -24.21 45.31
CA VAL A 331 4.38 -24.83 45.35
C VAL A 331 4.78 -25.13 46.79
N GLY A 332 4.99 -26.42 47.10
CA GLY A 332 5.46 -26.87 48.41
C GLY A 332 4.37 -27.15 49.44
N LEU A 333 3.08 -27.03 49.10
CA LEU A 333 1.98 -27.38 50.01
C LEU A 333 1.63 -28.87 49.91
N PRO A 334 1.56 -29.61 51.04
CA PRO A 334 1.17 -31.02 51.04
C PRO A 334 -0.33 -31.17 50.75
N ARG A 335 -0.68 -31.54 49.51
CA ARG A 335 -2.07 -31.70 49.05
C ARG A 335 -2.89 -32.63 49.93
N ASP A 336 -2.29 -33.74 50.37
CA ASP A 336 -2.97 -34.71 51.26
C ASP A 336 -3.33 -34.11 52.62
N ALA A 337 -2.57 -33.13 53.10
CA ALA A 337 -2.94 -32.42 54.33
C ALA A 337 -4.13 -31.49 54.08
N VAL A 338 -4.16 -30.79 52.94
CA VAL A 338 -5.26 -29.91 52.55
C VAL A 338 -6.55 -30.70 52.36
N HIS A 339 -6.50 -31.82 51.64
CA HIS A 339 -7.66 -32.70 51.47
C HIS A 339 -8.19 -33.22 52.81
N ARG A 340 -7.32 -33.60 53.75
CA ARG A 340 -7.74 -34.01 55.09
C ARG A 340 -8.46 -32.88 55.84
N LEU A 341 -7.94 -31.66 55.78
CA LEU A 341 -8.58 -30.49 56.39
C LEU A 341 -9.94 -30.18 55.73
N MET A 342 -10.05 -30.34 54.41
CA MET A 342 -11.32 -30.18 53.70
C MET A 342 -12.35 -31.24 54.11
N GLU A 343 -11.92 -32.50 54.27
CA GLU A 343 -12.78 -33.57 54.76
C GLU A 343 -13.18 -33.40 56.22
N GLU A 344 -12.34 -32.78 57.06
CA GLU A 344 -12.64 -32.55 58.48
C GLU A 344 -13.56 -31.33 58.68
N PHE A 345 -13.19 -30.17 58.13
CA PHE A 345 -13.83 -28.89 58.41
C PHE A 345 -14.92 -28.50 57.41
N LEU A 346 -14.94 -29.08 56.21
CA LEU A 346 -15.92 -28.78 55.14
C LEU A 346 -16.74 -30.02 54.76
N HIS A 347 -16.92 -30.98 55.67
CA HIS A 347 -17.60 -32.26 55.41
C HIS A 347 -19.06 -32.10 54.95
N ASP A 348 -19.75 -31.08 55.45
CA ASP A 348 -21.14 -30.74 55.15
C ASP A 348 -21.28 -29.65 54.07
N PHE A 349 -20.16 -29.16 53.53
CA PHE A 349 -20.16 -28.09 52.55
C PHE A 349 -20.30 -28.62 51.11
N GLN A 350 -21.32 -28.15 50.38
CA GLN A 350 -21.48 -28.48 48.96
C GLN A 350 -20.37 -27.85 48.12
N PHE A 351 -19.80 -28.61 47.17
CA PHE A 351 -18.64 -28.19 46.38
C PHE A 351 -17.38 -27.92 47.21
N LYS A 352 -17.16 -28.64 48.32
CA LYS A 352 -15.94 -28.54 49.13
C LYS A 352 -14.65 -28.68 48.30
N SER A 353 -14.65 -29.50 47.24
CA SER A 353 -13.51 -29.64 46.31
C SER A 353 -13.08 -28.32 45.64
N SER A 354 -13.94 -27.30 45.62
CA SER A 354 -13.59 -25.96 45.11
C SER A 354 -12.65 -25.16 46.02
N PHE A 355 -12.36 -25.63 47.25
CA PHE A 355 -11.43 -24.97 48.18
C PHE A 355 -10.03 -25.58 48.15
N ASP A 356 -9.68 -26.28 47.06
CA ASP A 356 -8.34 -26.78 46.85
C ASP A 356 -7.35 -25.62 46.58
N VAL A 357 -6.07 -25.86 46.79
CA VAL A 357 -5.01 -24.84 46.72
C VAL A 357 -4.81 -24.26 45.33
N GLU A 358 -5.22 -24.98 44.29
CA GLU A 358 -5.16 -24.53 42.89
C GLU A 358 -6.40 -23.73 42.47
N SER A 359 -7.43 -23.65 43.33
CA SER A 359 -8.66 -22.92 43.04
C SER A 359 -8.48 -21.44 43.33
N SER A 360 -8.85 -20.61 42.35
CA SER A 360 -8.81 -19.15 42.50
C SER A 360 -10.15 -18.58 42.97
N LEU A 361 -10.13 -17.34 43.45
CA LEU A 361 -11.34 -16.58 43.75
C LEU A 361 -12.22 -16.40 42.51
N PHE A 362 -11.60 -16.28 41.33
CA PHE A 362 -12.32 -16.23 40.06
C PHE A 362 -13.07 -17.54 39.78
N ASP A 363 -12.45 -18.69 40.03
CA ASP A 363 -13.10 -20.01 39.89
C ASP A 363 -14.29 -20.15 40.86
N HIS A 364 -14.13 -19.68 42.10
CA HIS A 364 -15.22 -19.63 43.07
C HIS A 364 -16.39 -18.76 42.58
N GLY A 365 -16.08 -17.60 41.99
CA GLY A 365 -17.05 -16.69 41.39
C GLY A 365 -17.79 -17.34 40.23
N LYS A 366 -17.06 -17.99 39.32
CA LYS A 366 -17.60 -18.73 38.17
C LYS A 366 -18.52 -19.87 38.61
N LEU A 367 -18.13 -20.63 39.63
CA LEU A 367 -18.91 -21.76 40.13
C LEU A 367 -20.25 -21.31 40.75
N ARG A 368 -20.26 -20.20 41.50
CA ARG A 368 -21.43 -19.74 42.28
C ARG A 368 -22.32 -18.76 41.52
N TYR A 369 -21.75 -17.98 40.62
CA TYR A 369 -22.43 -16.85 39.95
C TYR A 369 -22.32 -16.92 38.42
N GLY A 370 -21.92 -18.07 37.85
CA GLY A 370 -21.55 -18.23 36.44
C GLY A 370 -22.60 -17.82 35.40
N THR A 371 -23.87 -17.73 35.77
CA THR A 371 -24.94 -17.22 34.89
C THR A 371 -24.91 -15.70 34.67
N GLN A 372 -24.10 -14.95 35.42
CA GLN A 372 -24.02 -13.49 35.37
C GLN A 372 -22.62 -12.96 34.98
N ARG A 373 -21.82 -13.76 34.28
CA ARG A 373 -20.49 -13.32 33.79
C ARG A 373 -20.66 -12.30 32.65
N ILE A 374 -19.96 -11.17 32.79
CA ILE A 374 -19.77 -10.20 31.70
C ILE A 374 -18.38 -10.47 31.11
N THR A 375 -18.32 -10.77 29.81
CA THR A 375 -17.07 -11.00 29.09
C THR A 375 -16.77 -9.79 28.20
N LEU A 376 -15.62 -9.16 28.42
CA LEU A 376 -15.10 -8.14 27.52
C LEU A 376 -14.34 -8.83 26.39
N ARG A 377 -14.65 -8.50 25.13
CA ARG A 377 -14.07 -9.17 23.95
C ARG A 377 -13.13 -8.27 23.19
N GLU A 378 -13.28 -6.98 23.34
CA GLU A 378 -12.52 -5.94 22.67
C GLU A 378 -11.08 -5.93 23.17
N HIS A 379 -10.13 -6.17 22.25
CA HIS A 379 -8.72 -6.27 22.56
C HIS A 379 -7.93 -5.14 21.90
N PHE A 380 -7.43 -4.21 22.72
CA PHE A 380 -6.75 -3.00 22.25
C PHE A 380 -5.21 -3.07 22.34
N ARG A 381 -4.66 -4.16 22.88
CA ARG A 381 -3.23 -4.26 23.22
C ARG A 381 -2.37 -4.77 22.07
N CYS A 382 -2.57 -5.98 21.61
CA CYS A 382 -1.68 -6.65 20.68
C CYS A 382 -2.07 -6.32 19.23
N MET A 383 -1.09 -6.41 18.33
CA MET A 383 -1.39 -6.53 16.90
C MET A 383 -2.28 -7.76 16.63
N PRO A 384 -3.18 -7.72 15.63
CA PRO A 384 -4.07 -8.84 15.29
C PRO A 384 -3.34 -10.17 15.07
N GLU A 385 -2.16 -10.11 14.46
CA GLU A 385 -1.30 -11.27 14.19
C GLU A 385 -0.79 -11.91 15.48
N ILE A 386 -0.58 -11.14 16.54
CA ILE A 386 -0.05 -11.62 17.82
C ILE A 386 -1.16 -12.27 18.64
N ILE A 387 -2.28 -11.57 18.84
CA ILE A 387 -3.38 -12.06 19.69
C ILE A 387 -4.05 -13.32 19.13
N ARG A 388 -3.95 -13.57 17.82
CA ARG A 388 -4.47 -14.76 17.17
C ARG A 388 -3.97 -16.04 17.82
N PHE A 389 -2.70 -16.10 18.23
CA PHE A 389 -2.17 -17.29 18.92
C PHE A 389 -2.95 -17.59 20.21
N SER A 390 -3.21 -16.57 21.04
CA SER A 390 -3.99 -16.70 22.26
C SER A 390 -5.45 -17.07 21.98
N ASN A 391 -6.07 -16.52 20.93
CA ASN A 391 -7.41 -16.90 20.50
C ASN A 391 -7.49 -18.39 20.15
N ASP A 392 -6.56 -18.86 19.30
CA ASP A 392 -6.49 -20.26 18.88
C ASP A 392 -6.22 -21.18 20.08
N LEU A 393 -5.33 -20.75 20.99
CA LEU A 393 -4.90 -21.55 22.14
C LEU A 393 -5.98 -21.66 23.22
N CYS A 394 -6.55 -20.52 23.66
CA CYS A 394 -7.29 -20.43 24.91
C CYS A 394 -8.72 -19.89 24.78
N TYR A 395 -9.04 -19.12 23.72
CA TYR A 395 -10.30 -18.40 23.60
C TYR A 395 -11.13 -18.79 22.36
N SER A 396 -11.01 -20.05 21.90
CA SER A 396 -11.71 -20.56 20.71
C SER A 396 -13.23 -20.37 20.76
N ASP A 397 -13.83 -20.51 21.94
CA ASP A 397 -15.29 -20.45 22.12
C ASP A 397 -15.82 -19.00 22.12
N THR A 398 -15.00 -18.07 22.61
CA THR A 398 -15.32 -16.63 22.67
C THR A 398 -14.08 -15.82 22.29
N PRO A 399 -13.78 -15.69 20.99
CA PRO A 399 -12.56 -15.03 20.54
C PRO A 399 -12.53 -13.55 20.91
N LEU A 400 -11.33 -13.07 21.23
CA LEU A 400 -11.00 -11.66 21.42
C LEU A 400 -10.94 -10.96 20.06
N ILE A 401 -11.58 -9.79 19.97
CA ILE A 401 -11.69 -8.98 18.75
C ILE A 401 -10.59 -7.91 18.79
N PRO A 402 -9.56 -7.98 17.93
CA PRO A 402 -8.50 -6.99 17.91
C PRO A 402 -9.02 -5.64 17.39
N LEU A 403 -8.93 -4.60 18.20
CA LEU A 403 -9.38 -3.23 17.89
C LEU A 403 -8.24 -2.20 17.99
N ARG A 404 -6.99 -2.66 18.12
CA ARG A 404 -5.81 -1.78 18.10
C ARG A 404 -5.70 -1.07 16.76
N GLN A 405 -5.56 0.26 16.79
CA GLN A 405 -5.24 1.05 15.61
C GLN A 405 -3.73 1.07 15.37
N TYR A 406 -3.30 0.98 14.11
CA TYR A 406 -1.89 1.00 13.73
C TYR A 406 -1.69 1.70 12.37
N GLY A 407 -0.56 2.40 12.22
CA GLY A 407 -0.20 3.12 11.01
C GLY A 407 0.55 2.26 9.97
N PRO A 408 0.81 2.81 8.77
CA PRO A 408 1.45 2.08 7.67
C PRO A 408 2.91 1.70 7.96
N ASN A 409 3.61 2.46 8.80
CA ASN A 409 5.01 2.21 9.18
C ASN A 409 5.13 1.31 10.43
N ARG A 410 4.18 0.39 10.65
CA ARG A 410 4.24 -0.55 11.79
C ARG A 410 5.38 -1.55 11.65
N LEU A 411 5.90 -2.04 12.78
CA LEU A 411 6.87 -3.12 12.81
C LEU A 411 6.22 -4.44 12.35
N ALA A 412 7.04 -5.36 11.83
CA ALA A 412 6.59 -6.72 11.52
C ALA A 412 6.15 -7.41 12.83
N PRO A 413 4.87 -7.77 13.01
CA PRO A 413 4.36 -8.17 14.33
C PRO A 413 4.94 -9.49 14.85
N LEU A 414 5.39 -10.37 13.95
CA LEU A 414 5.98 -11.66 14.30
C LEU A 414 7.33 -11.80 13.60
N GLU A 415 8.36 -12.16 14.36
CA GLU A 415 9.67 -12.50 13.83
C GLU A 415 10.15 -13.84 14.42
N LEU A 416 10.69 -14.71 13.57
CA LEU A 416 11.19 -16.02 13.97
C LEU A 416 12.70 -16.08 13.77
N VAL A 417 13.44 -16.43 14.82
CA VAL A 417 14.92 -16.50 14.81
C VAL A 417 15.37 -17.91 15.19
N PHE A 418 15.88 -18.65 14.19
CA PHE A 418 16.50 -19.95 14.41
C PHE A 418 17.96 -19.78 14.86
N VAL A 419 18.30 -20.37 16.00
CA VAL A 419 19.64 -20.34 16.59
C VAL A 419 20.33 -21.67 16.34
N ASN A 420 21.22 -21.70 15.35
CA ASN A 420 21.98 -22.89 14.98
C ASN A 420 22.97 -23.29 16.09
N GLY A 421 23.09 -24.59 16.36
CA GLY A 421 24.01 -25.13 17.36
C GLY A 421 23.59 -24.89 18.81
N GLY A 422 22.32 -24.59 19.08
CA GLY A 422 21.80 -24.49 20.43
C GLY A 422 21.95 -25.79 21.21
N TYR A 423 22.34 -25.67 22.48
CA TYR A 423 22.43 -26.78 23.40
C TYR A 423 21.91 -26.35 24.76
N ARG A 424 21.32 -27.29 25.48
CA ARG A 424 20.78 -27.07 26.81
C ARG A 424 21.69 -27.67 27.87
N GLU A 425 21.93 -26.92 28.93
CA GLU A 425 22.70 -27.35 30.11
C GLU A 425 21.96 -27.01 31.41
N GLY A 426 22.32 -27.67 32.50
CA GLY A 426 21.61 -27.56 33.78
C GLY A 426 20.31 -28.35 33.83
N SER A 427 19.59 -28.24 34.96
CA SER A 427 18.38 -29.02 35.21
C SER A 427 17.31 -28.17 35.92
N TYR A 428 16.03 -28.42 35.60
CA TYR A 428 14.86 -27.72 36.14
C TYR A 428 15.00 -26.19 36.02
N ASN A 429 14.96 -25.45 37.14
CA ASN A 429 15.05 -23.98 37.13
C ASN A 429 16.44 -23.46 36.74
N ARG A 430 17.47 -24.33 36.72
CA ARG A 430 18.84 -23.98 36.32
C ARG A 430 19.12 -24.25 34.85
N THR A 431 18.11 -24.67 34.10
CA THR A 431 18.22 -24.96 32.67
C THR A 431 18.48 -23.68 31.88
N ILE A 432 19.49 -23.72 31.01
CA ILE A 432 19.87 -22.62 30.10
C ILE A 432 20.21 -23.15 28.71
N ASN A 433 19.99 -22.31 27.70
CA ASN A 433 20.47 -22.47 26.33
C ASN A 433 21.32 -21.25 25.99
N ARG A 434 22.66 -21.39 26.08
CA ARG A 434 23.60 -20.25 25.93
C ARG A 434 23.55 -19.63 24.53
N PRO A 435 23.59 -20.40 23.42
CA PRO A 435 23.42 -19.83 22.10
C PRO A 435 22.12 -19.03 21.93
N GLU A 436 20.98 -19.51 22.47
CA GLU A 436 19.74 -18.73 22.45
C GLU A 436 19.87 -17.41 23.24
N ALA A 437 20.47 -17.45 24.43
CA ALA A 437 20.67 -16.26 25.26
C ALA A 437 21.53 -15.22 24.54
N GLU A 438 22.66 -15.65 23.97
CA GLU A 438 23.58 -14.78 23.20
C GLU A 438 22.89 -14.17 21.97
N ALA A 439 22.07 -14.95 21.27
CA ALA A 439 21.30 -14.46 20.12
C ALA A 439 20.25 -13.41 20.53
N ILE A 440 19.57 -13.61 21.66
CA ILE A 440 18.61 -12.64 22.21
C ILE A 440 19.32 -11.33 22.58
N VAL A 441 20.43 -11.42 23.33
CA VAL A 441 21.23 -10.25 23.73
C VAL A 441 21.68 -9.48 22.50
N LYS A 442 22.26 -10.18 21.52
CA LYS A 442 22.71 -9.57 20.27
C LYS A 442 21.56 -8.87 19.54
N LYS A 443 20.39 -9.52 19.43
CA LYS A 443 19.22 -8.92 18.80
C LYS A 443 18.78 -7.66 19.53
N ILE A 444 18.70 -7.67 20.86
CA ILE A 444 18.30 -6.47 21.62
C ILE A 444 19.29 -5.33 21.39
N VAL A 445 20.60 -5.60 21.38
CA VAL A 445 21.61 -4.58 21.06
C VAL A 445 21.41 -4.02 19.65
N GLU A 446 21.11 -4.87 18.66
CA GLU A 446 20.78 -4.43 17.29
C GLU A 446 19.51 -3.57 17.27
N LEU A 447 18.47 -3.96 18.00
CA LEU A 447 17.22 -3.18 18.11
C LEU A 447 17.45 -1.84 18.80
N CYS A 448 18.28 -1.79 19.84
CA CYS A 448 18.64 -0.54 20.51
C CYS A 448 19.37 0.44 19.60
N GLY A 449 20.13 -0.06 18.62
CA GLY A 449 20.81 0.77 17.60
C GLY A 449 19.92 1.20 16.42
N ASP A 450 18.67 0.75 16.35
CA ASP A 450 17.75 1.07 15.26
C ASP A 450 16.71 2.10 15.71
N THR A 451 16.72 3.26 15.03
CA THR A 451 15.83 4.41 15.29
C THR A 451 14.33 4.07 15.31
N ARG A 452 13.91 2.96 14.67
CA ARG A 452 12.52 2.50 14.71
C ARG A 452 12.08 2.04 16.11
N TYR A 453 13.02 1.78 17.01
CA TYR A 453 12.80 1.22 18.35
C TYR A 453 13.12 2.21 19.49
N ASP A 454 13.57 3.43 19.21
CA ASP A 454 14.07 4.38 20.22
C ASP A 454 13.10 4.59 21.41
N ASP A 455 11.80 4.72 21.12
CA ASP A 455 10.74 4.92 22.12
C ASP A 455 9.99 3.62 22.48
N LYS A 456 10.58 2.45 22.22
CA LYS A 456 9.93 1.15 22.41
C LYS A 456 10.42 0.44 23.66
N SER A 457 9.46 0.04 24.48
CA SER A 457 9.70 -0.81 25.63
C SER A 457 9.96 -2.27 25.21
N MET A 458 10.88 -2.95 25.89
CA MET A 458 11.29 -4.31 25.55
C MET A 458 11.14 -5.28 26.72
N GLY A 459 10.88 -6.55 26.43
CA GLY A 459 10.81 -7.60 27.46
C GLY A 459 11.29 -8.95 26.95
N VAL A 460 11.99 -9.71 27.79
CA VAL A 460 12.41 -11.08 27.49
C VAL A 460 11.63 -12.06 28.35
N VAL A 461 10.89 -12.96 27.70
CA VAL A 461 10.18 -14.06 28.36
C VAL A 461 10.87 -15.39 28.06
N VAL A 462 11.33 -16.06 29.11
CA VAL A 462 11.84 -17.43 29.01
C VAL A 462 10.73 -18.42 29.30
N LEU A 463 10.47 -19.34 28.35
CA LEU A 463 9.38 -20.31 28.48
C LEU A 463 9.75 -21.48 29.43
N GLN A 464 11.06 -21.71 29.63
CA GLN A 464 11.61 -22.69 30.55
C GLN A 464 12.91 -22.19 31.20
N GLY A 465 13.15 -22.56 32.45
CA GLY A 465 14.41 -22.29 33.17
C GLY A 465 14.58 -20.83 33.62
N GLU A 466 14.41 -20.56 34.92
CA GLU A 466 14.59 -19.21 35.48
C GLU A 466 16.02 -18.69 35.33
N ALA A 467 17.01 -19.58 35.36
CA ALA A 467 18.41 -19.21 35.14
C ALA A 467 18.68 -18.63 33.74
N GLN A 468 17.86 -18.94 32.73
CA GLN A 468 18.00 -18.37 31.39
C GLN A 468 17.72 -16.86 31.43
N ALA A 469 16.67 -16.44 32.14
CA ALA A 469 16.32 -15.02 32.26
C ALA A 469 17.43 -14.24 32.96
N ALA A 470 17.95 -14.77 34.07
CA ALA A 470 19.07 -14.16 34.80
C ALA A 470 20.36 -14.09 33.97
N LEU A 471 20.64 -15.11 33.15
CA LEU A 471 21.79 -15.09 32.23
C LEU A 471 21.66 -13.96 31.20
N ILE A 472 20.49 -13.86 30.56
CA ILE A 472 20.22 -12.82 29.55
C ILE A 472 20.28 -11.43 30.18
N GLU A 473 19.67 -11.23 31.35
CA GLU A 473 19.68 -9.95 32.07
C GLU A 473 21.10 -9.49 32.41
N ASN A 474 21.95 -10.39 32.94
CA ASN A 474 23.34 -10.06 33.25
C ASN A 474 24.14 -9.69 31.99
N GLN A 475 23.97 -10.42 30.89
CA GLN A 475 24.64 -10.13 29.63
C GLN A 475 24.18 -8.80 29.01
N LEU A 476 22.89 -8.46 29.13
CA LEU A 476 22.35 -7.16 28.71
C LEU A 476 22.92 -6.03 29.56
N LEU A 477 23.02 -6.21 30.87
CA LEU A 477 23.60 -5.23 31.77
C LEU A 477 25.07 -4.94 31.43
N GLU A 478 25.83 -5.98 31.05
CA GLU A 478 27.22 -5.84 30.62
C GLU A 478 27.37 -5.12 29.27
N GLN A 479 26.47 -5.34 28.31
CA GLN A 479 26.58 -4.77 26.96
C GLN A 479 25.89 -3.42 26.76
N LEU A 480 24.73 -3.20 27.37
CA LEU A 480 23.93 -1.97 27.23
C LEU A 480 24.11 -1.01 28.41
N GLY A 481 24.40 -1.54 29.60
CA GLY A 481 24.41 -0.76 30.84
C GLY A 481 23.02 -0.53 31.43
N ALA A 482 22.98 -0.13 32.70
CA ALA A 482 21.74 0.04 33.45
C ALA A 482 20.85 1.19 32.92
N GLU A 483 21.46 2.26 32.41
CA GLU A 483 20.74 3.45 31.91
C GLU A 483 19.87 3.11 30.68
N GLU A 484 20.44 2.42 29.70
CA GLU A 484 19.69 2.00 28.50
C GLU A 484 18.60 0.98 28.86
N MET A 485 18.88 0.04 29.76
CA MET A 485 17.87 -0.92 30.23
C MET A 485 16.69 -0.23 30.92
N GLU A 486 16.95 0.79 31.75
CA GLU A 486 15.90 1.57 32.40
C GLU A 486 15.11 2.39 31.38
N GLN A 487 15.80 3.05 30.43
CA GLN A 487 15.16 3.82 29.35
C GLN A 487 14.22 2.96 28.49
N ARG A 488 14.61 1.70 28.20
CA ARG A 488 13.79 0.75 27.42
C ARG A 488 12.79 -0.02 28.29
N HIS A 489 12.70 0.24 29.59
CA HIS A 489 11.93 -0.56 30.56
C HIS A 489 12.19 -2.07 30.42
N LEU A 490 13.43 -2.45 30.14
CA LEU A 490 13.81 -3.81 29.77
C LEU A 490 13.78 -4.73 30.97
N VAL A 491 12.90 -5.73 30.93
CA VAL A 491 12.77 -6.75 31.99
C VAL A 491 13.02 -8.13 31.38
N CYS A 492 13.69 -9.01 32.11
CA CYS A 492 13.88 -10.41 31.73
C CYS A 492 13.23 -11.30 32.79
N GLY A 493 12.41 -12.27 32.38
CA GLY A 493 11.72 -13.10 33.35
C GLY A 493 10.96 -14.26 32.74
N ASN A 494 10.20 -14.95 33.57
CA ASN A 494 9.26 -15.98 33.11
C ASN A 494 7.89 -15.32 32.85
N PRO A 495 6.87 -16.04 32.33
CA PRO A 495 5.56 -15.46 32.08
C PRO A 495 4.88 -14.82 33.31
N TYR A 496 5.19 -15.27 34.53
CA TYR A 496 4.65 -14.67 35.76
C TYR A 496 5.20 -13.26 36.00
N SER A 497 6.45 -13.00 35.62
CA SER A 497 7.10 -11.68 35.74
C SER A 497 6.41 -10.59 34.92
N PHE A 498 5.66 -10.97 33.88
CA PHE A 498 4.95 -10.04 33.00
C PHE A 498 3.43 -10.06 33.21
N GLN A 499 2.92 -10.70 34.26
CA GLN A 499 1.49 -10.71 34.50
C GLN A 499 1.00 -9.29 34.88
N GLY A 500 -0.03 -8.82 34.19
CA GLY A 500 -0.51 -7.44 34.30
C GLY A 500 0.42 -6.38 33.66
N ASP A 501 1.57 -6.79 33.11
CA ASP A 501 2.53 -5.92 32.45
C ASP A 501 2.52 -6.15 30.93
N GLU A 502 3.03 -5.19 30.16
CA GLU A 502 3.09 -5.24 28.69
C GLU A 502 4.32 -4.52 28.15
N ARG A 503 4.81 -4.93 26.98
CA ARG A 503 5.91 -4.24 26.28
C ARG A 503 5.58 -4.08 24.81
N ASP A 504 6.23 -3.11 24.19
CA ASP A 504 6.13 -2.92 22.74
C ASP A 504 6.71 -4.12 22.01
N ILE A 505 7.89 -4.56 22.43
CA ILE A 505 8.61 -5.69 21.85
C ILE A 505 8.80 -6.79 22.91
N MET A 506 8.33 -8.00 22.62
CA MET A 506 8.61 -9.17 23.46
C MET A 506 9.49 -10.16 22.72
N LEU A 507 10.58 -10.59 23.36
CA LEU A 507 11.48 -11.63 22.88
C LEU A 507 11.24 -12.90 23.70
N LEU A 508 10.92 -14.01 23.04
CA LEU A 508 10.61 -15.29 23.67
C LEU A 508 11.76 -16.27 23.46
N SER A 509 12.29 -16.83 24.54
CA SER A 509 13.29 -17.92 24.50
C SER A 509 12.61 -19.27 24.71
N LEU A 510 12.76 -20.19 23.75
CA LEU A 510 12.14 -21.52 23.79
C LEU A 510 12.86 -22.48 24.73
N VAL A 511 14.19 -22.32 24.88
CA VAL A 511 15.09 -23.11 25.73
C VAL A 511 14.93 -24.61 25.49
N ALA A 512 14.89 -24.98 24.21
CA ALA A 512 14.76 -26.36 23.74
C ALA A 512 15.88 -26.64 22.74
N ALA A 513 16.58 -27.76 22.92
CA ALA A 513 17.70 -28.17 22.08
C ALA A 513 17.73 -29.70 21.95
N ASN A 514 18.30 -30.19 20.85
CA ASN A 514 18.31 -31.62 20.50
C ASN A 514 19.42 -32.43 21.19
N ASN A 515 20.31 -31.78 21.94
CA ASN A 515 21.36 -32.45 22.71
C ASN A 515 20.83 -33.27 23.90
N GLU A 516 19.54 -33.17 24.21
CA GLU A 516 18.86 -34.00 25.20
C GLU A 516 17.39 -34.27 24.85
N ARG A 517 16.76 -35.22 25.55
CA ARG A 517 15.36 -35.58 25.28
C ARG A 517 14.41 -34.45 25.68
N ILE A 518 13.64 -33.94 24.72
CA ILE A 518 12.67 -32.87 24.92
C ILE A 518 11.31 -33.44 25.37
N GLY A 519 10.96 -33.27 26.65
CA GLY A 519 9.64 -33.64 27.16
C GLY A 519 8.53 -32.70 26.65
N PRO A 520 7.30 -33.19 26.37
CA PRO A 520 6.21 -32.32 25.93
C PRO A 520 5.72 -31.39 27.03
N LEU A 521 5.39 -30.15 26.67
CA LEU A 521 4.64 -29.23 27.53
C LEU A 521 3.18 -29.24 27.10
N THR A 522 2.33 -29.83 27.94
CA THR A 522 0.91 -30.11 27.63
C THR A 522 -0.02 -29.79 28.79
N LYS A 523 0.50 -29.37 29.95
CA LYS A 523 -0.34 -29.15 31.13
C LYS A 523 -1.15 -27.86 30.96
N ALA A 524 -2.30 -27.75 31.62
CA ALA A 524 -3.08 -26.52 31.64
C ALA A 524 -2.27 -25.32 32.18
N SER A 525 -1.36 -25.56 33.14
CA SER A 525 -0.40 -24.55 33.61
C SER A 525 0.56 -24.09 32.52
N ASP A 526 0.93 -24.97 31.58
CA ASP A 526 1.78 -24.62 30.45
C ASP A 526 0.98 -23.78 29.45
N GLU A 527 -0.26 -24.16 29.17
CA GLU A 527 -1.16 -23.40 28.27
C GLU A 527 -1.33 -21.96 28.74
N ARG A 528 -1.63 -21.76 30.04
CA ARG A 528 -1.73 -20.43 30.67
C ARG A 528 -0.43 -19.63 30.55
N ARG A 529 0.72 -20.27 30.76
CA ARG A 529 2.04 -19.62 30.62
C ARG A 529 2.30 -19.15 29.19
N PHE A 530 1.95 -19.95 28.19
CA PHE A 530 2.11 -19.59 26.78
C PHE A 530 1.12 -18.50 26.36
N ASN A 531 -0.13 -18.57 26.82
CA ASN A 531 -1.13 -17.53 26.61
C ASN A 531 -0.67 -16.19 27.18
N VAL A 532 -0.18 -16.19 28.42
CA VAL A 532 0.38 -14.98 29.04
C VAL A 532 1.57 -14.48 28.24
N ALA A 533 2.56 -15.32 27.93
CA ALA A 533 3.76 -14.92 27.18
C ALA A 533 3.42 -14.26 25.82
N ALA A 534 2.49 -14.85 25.06
CA ALA A 534 2.14 -14.36 23.73
C ALA A 534 1.29 -13.07 23.76
N SER A 535 0.53 -12.84 24.82
CA SER A 535 -0.38 -11.68 24.96
C SER A 535 0.26 -10.43 25.56
N ARG A 536 1.59 -10.41 25.78
CA ARG A 536 2.30 -9.22 26.33
C ARG A 536 2.88 -8.29 25.27
N ALA A 537 3.04 -8.77 24.04
CA ALA A 537 3.60 -7.98 22.95
C ALA A 537 2.56 -7.05 22.35
N ARG A 538 2.81 -5.74 22.37
CA ARG A 538 1.95 -4.74 21.75
C ARG A 538 2.19 -4.62 20.25
N ASP A 539 3.46 -4.42 19.86
CA ASP A 539 3.85 -4.16 18.46
C ASP A 539 4.52 -5.37 17.81
N GLN A 540 5.40 -6.07 18.51
CA GLN A 540 6.19 -7.16 17.93
C GLN A 540 6.50 -8.27 18.95
N MET A 541 6.40 -9.51 18.49
CA MET A 541 6.79 -10.72 19.21
C MET A 541 7.88 -11.47 18.41
N ILE A 542 9.05 -11.68 19.02
CA ILE A 542 10.20 -12.33 18.40
C ILE A 542 10.47 -13.67 19.09
N LEU A 543 10.40 -14.79 18.37
CA LEU A 543 10.63 -16.12 18.94
C LEU A 543 12.03 -16.64 18.59
N PHE A 544 12.81 -16.99 19.61
CA PHE A 544 14.11 -17.64 19.49
C PHE A 544 13.99 -19.13 19.77
N HIS A 545 14.50 -19.95 18.87
CA HIS A 545 14.44 -21.40 18.98
C HIS A 545 15.69 -22.08 18.42
N SER A 546 16.11 -23.18 19.03
CA SER A 546 17.20 -24.04 18.53
C SER A 546 16.74 -25.40 18.03
N VAL A 547 15.43 -25.59 17.86
CA VAL A 547 14.81 -26.85 17.41
C VAL A 547 13.78 -26.61 16.33
N THR A 548 13.54 -27.61 15.48
CA THR A 548 12.48 -27.57 14.46
C THR A 548 11.17 -28.16 14.97
N CYS A 549 10.07 -27.92 14.24
CA CYS A 549 8.76 -28.50 14.56
C CYS A 549 8.79 -30.04 14.65
N ASP A 550 9.62 -30.71 13.84
CA ASP A 550 9.70 -32.18 13.78
C ASP A 550 10.45 -32.81 14.96
N GLU A 551 11.32 -32.03 15.62
CA GLU A 551 12.02 -32.46 16.84
C GLU A 551 11.14 -32.36 18.10
N LEU A 552 9.96 -31.72 17.98
CA LEU A 552 9.00 -31.55 19.06
C LEU A 552 7.79 -32.48 18.89
N SER A 553 7.29 -33.01 20.02
CA SER A 553 6.05 -33.82 20.03
C SER A 553 4.86 -33.02 19.48
N ALA A 554 3.97 -33.70 18.75
CA ALA A 554 2.77 -33.10 18.15
C ALA A 554 1.86 -32.37 19.15
N SER A 555 1.77 -32.87 20.39
CA SER A 555 0.96 -32.25 21.45
C SER A 555 1.68 -31.13 22.21
N CYS A 556 2.96 -30.88 21.93
CA CYS A 556 3.77 -29.91 22.68
C CYS A 556 3.39 -28.47 22.31
N LEU A 557 3.10 -27.64 23.32
CA LEU A 557 2.79 -26.21 23.13
C LEU A 557 3.92 -25.43 22.44
N ARG A 558 5.17 -25.86 22.61
CA ARG A 558 6.32 -25.30 21.89
C ARG A 558 6.21 -25.49 20.39
N ARG A 559 5.76 -26.68 19.94
CA ARG A 559 5.53 -26.97 18.53
C ARG A 559 4.38 -26.12 17.99
N ARG A 560 3.31 -25.97 18.78
CA ARG A 560 2.16 -25.13 18.41
C ARG A 560 2.54 -23.66 18.25
N LEU A 561 3.38 -23.12 19.14
CA LEU A 561 3.91 -21.76 19.01
C LEU A 561 4.84 -21.65 17.80
N LEU A 562 5.79 -22.58 17.63
CA LEU A 562 6.71 -22.55 16.50
C LEU A 562 5.97 -22.65 15.15
N SER A 563 5.04 -23.59 15.02
CA SER A 563 4.23 -23.73 13.80
C SER A 563 3.33 -22.53 13.56
N PHE A 564 2.87 -21.86 14.62
CA PHE A 564 2.15 -20.60 14.48
C PHE A 564 3.04 -19.54 13.83
N PHE A 565 4.29 -19.36 14.27
CA PHE A 565 5.21 -18.41 13.62
C PHE A 565 5.53 -18.79 12.17
N GLU A 566 5.77 -20.08 11.87
CA GLU A 566 6.09 -20.54 10.52
C GLU A 566 4.92 -20.36 9.53
N ASN A 567 3.69 -20.60 9.99
CA ASN A 567 2.48 -20.57 9.16
C ASN A 567 1.76 -19.22 9.18
N THR A 568 2.07 -18.34 10.13
CA THR A 568 1.54 -16.97 10.15
C THR A 568 2.28 -16.12 9.13
N LYS A 569 1.91 -16.31 7.87
CA LYS A 569 2.11 -15.30 6.83
C LYS A 569 0.90 -14.35 6.86
N PRO A 570 1.05 -13.08 6.46
CA PRO A 570 -0.11 -12.24 6.22
C PRO A 570 -1.04 -12.97 5.25
N GLN A 571 -2.21 -13.40 5.73
CA GLN A 571 -3.21 -14.03 4.88
C GLN A 571 -3.69 -12.96 3.92
N GLN A 572 -3.41 -13.11 2.64
CA GLN A 572 -3.94 -12.23 1.61
C GLN A 572 -5.23 -12.84 1.08
N ILE A 573 -6.34 -12.12 1.22
CA ILE A 573 -7.59 -12.45 0.53
C ILE A 573 -7.61 -11.58 -0.73
N ALA A 574 -7.51 -12.23 -1.89
CA ALA A 574 -7.56 -11.57 -3.19
C ALA A 574 -6.54 -10.41 -3.34
N GLY A 575 -5.34 -10.55 -2.76
CA GLY A 575 -4.26 -9.56 -2.83
C GLY A 575 -4.28 -8.48 -1.73
N ILE A 576 -5.29 -8.48 -0.84
CA ILE A 576 -5.38 -7.58 0.32
C ILE A 576 -5.10 -8.36 1.59
N GLU A 577 -4.30 -7.83 2.51
CA GLU A 577 -4.11 -8.45 3.82
C GLU A 577 -5.46 -8.56 4.56
N ARG A 578 -5.80 -9.76 5.02
CA ARG A 578 -7.05 -10.07 5.73
C ARG A 578 -7.30 -9.11 6.89
N ASN A 579 -6.24 -8.73 7.62
CA ASN A 579 -6.36 -7.80 8.74
C ASN A 579 -6.72 -6.38 8.28
N GLU A 580 -6.26 -5.95 7.09
CA GLU A 580 -6.70 -4.70 6.47
C GLU A 580 -8.13 -4.80 5.94
N LEU A 581 -8.53 -5.97 5.41
CA LEU A 581 -9.91 -6.25 4.98
C LEU A 581 -10.87 -6.18 6.18
N GLU A 582 -10.54 -6.86 7.28
CA GLU A 582 -11.30 -6.86 8.54
C GLU A 582 -11.35 -5.44 9.14
N ARG A 583 -10.23 -4.70 9.16
CA ARG A 583 -10.19 -3.31 9.63
C ARG A 583 -11.16 -2.42 8.85
N ARG A 584 -11.14 -2.47 7.52
CA ARG A 584 -12.05 -1.70 6.65
C ARG A 584 -13.50 -2.07 6.89
N THR A 585 -13.76 -3.36 7.07
CA THR A 585 -15.11 -3.90 7.35
C THR A 585 -15.74 -3.35 8.63
N PHE A 586 -14.92 -3.02 9.64
CA PHE A 586 -15.36 -2.46 10.92
C PHE A 586 -15.27 -0.93 11.03
N GLN A 587 -14.29 -0.30 10.37
CA GLN A 587 -14.02 1.14 10.49
C GLN A 587 -14.67 1.98 9.39
N ASP A 588 -14.87 1.42 8.19
CA ASP A 588 -15.41 2.19 7.08
C ASP A 588 -16.93 2.33 7.21
N ASN A 589 -17.41 3.56 6.99
CA ASN A 589 -18.83 3.81 6.93
C ASN A 589 -19.40 3.21 5.63
N ARG A 590 -19.95 2.00 5.72
CA ARG A 590 -20.43 1.18 4.59
C ARG A 590 -21.51 1.84 3.71
N ARG A 591 -22.04 3.00 4.11
CA ARG A 591 -22.97 3.81 3.32
C ARG A 591 -22.28 4.83 2.41
N VAL A 592 -20.99 5.08 2.63
CA VAL A 592 -20.22 6.17 2.00
C VAL A 592 -18.99 5.63 1.27
N VAL A 593 -18.36 4.57 1.80
CA VAL A 593 -17.14 3.98 1.25
C VAL A 593 -17.48 2.72 0.46
N ASN A 594 -16.99 2.64 -0.78
CA ASN A 594 -17.11 1.44 -1.60
C ASN A 594 -16.20 0.32 -1.07
N PRO A 595 -16.61 -0.94 -1.18
CA PRO A 595 -15.78 -2.09 -0.79
C PRO A 595 -14.44 -2.07 -1.57
N PRO A 596 -13.32 -2.45 -0.94
CA PRO A 596 -12.04 -2.57 -1.62
C PRO A 596 -12.06 -3.62 -2.75
N ALA A 597 -11.48 -3.27 -3.91
CA ALA A 597 -11.32 -4.19 -5.02
C ALA A 597 -10.48 -5.43 -4.60
N PRO A 598 -10.80 -6.65 -5.06
CA PRO A 598 -11.72 -6.97 -6.16
C PRO A 598 -13.17 -7.23 -5.73
N PHE A 599 -13.56 -6.91 -4.49
CA PHE A 599 -14.92 -7.16 -4.01
C PHE A 599 -15.90 -6.11 -4.55
N GLU A 600 -17.00 -6.56 -5.15
CA GLU A 600 -18.02 -5.68 -5.74
C GLU A 600 -19.07 -5.26 -4.71
N SER A 601 -19.16 -5.95 -3.57
CA SER A 601 -20.06 -5.60 -2.47
C SER A 601 -19.46 -5.86 -1.09
N TRP A 602 -19.91 -5.11 -0.07
CA TRP A 602 -19.57 -5.39 1.33
C TRP A 602 -20.06 -6.78 1.78
N PHE A 603 -21.10 -7.32 1.15
CA PHE A 603 -21.57 -8.69 1.39
C PHE A 603 -20.55 -9.74 0.91
N GLU A 604 -19.88 -9.52 -0.23
CA GLU A 604 -18.82 -10.41 -0.69
C GLU A 604 -17.61 -10.41 0.24
N ILE A 605 -17.31 -9.28 0.88
CA ILE A 605 -16.27 -9.18 1.90
C ILE A 605 -16.66 -9.96 3.15
N ASP A 606 -17.90 -9.81 3.62
CA ASP A 606 -18.42 -10.56 4.77
C ASP A 606 -18.37 -12.09 4.46
N VAL A 607 -18.79 -12.50 3.26
CA VAL A 607 -18.70 -13.90 2.78
C VAL A 607 -17.25 -14.37 2.62
N ALA A 608 -16.35 -13.57 2.07
CA ALA A 608 -14.94 -13.95 1.91
C ALA A 608 -14.23 -14.09 3.26
N SER A 609 -14.61 -13.27 4.23
CA SER A 609 -14.14 -13.33 5.61
C SER A 609 -14.67 -14.57 6.34
N ASP A 610 -15.92 -14.96 6.05
CA ASP A 610 -16.63 -16.10 6.67
C ASP A 610 -16.43 -17.46 5.97
N VAL A 611 -16.05 -17.52 4.69
CA VAL A 611 -15.90 -18.77 3.90
C VAL A 611 -14.49 -19.34 3.92
N HIS A 612 -13.45 -18.52 4.08
CA HIS A 612 -12.07 -18.98 4.25
C HIS A 612 -11.64 -19.57 5.63
N PRO A 613 -12.45 -19.59 6.72
CA PRO A 613 -12.14 -20.39 7.91
C PRO A 613 -12.09 -21.90 7.65
N CYS A 614 -12.71 -22.39 6.55
CA CYS A 614 -12.99 -23.80 6.35
C CYS A 614 -12.04 -24.57 5.42
N GLN A 615 -10.98 -23.96 4.89
CA GLN A 615 -10.05 -24.66 3.96
C GLN A 615 -8.88 -25.41 4.61
N ASN A 616 -8.76 -25.41 5.94
CA ASN A 616 -7.78 -26.25 6.66
C ASN A 616 -8.46 -27.06 7.77
N ALA A 617 -9.47 -27.86 7.40
CA ALA A 617 -9.89 -29.01 8.20
C ALA A 617 -8.99 -30.22 7.91
#